data_AF-A0A419S9S3-F1
#
_entry.id   AF-A0A419S9S3-F1
#
_cell.length_a   1.000
_cell.length_b   1.000
_cell.length_c   1.000
_cell.angle_alpha   90.00
_cell.angle_beta   90.00
_cell.angle_gamma   90.00
#
_symmetry.space_group_name_H-M   'P 1'
#
loop_
_entity.id
_entity.type
_entity.pdbx_description
1 polymer ?
#
loop_
_entity_poly.entity_id
_entity_poly.type
_entity_poly.pdbx_seq_one_letter_code
_entity_poly.pdbx_strand_id
1 'polypeptide(L)'
;MDENKYSNSVIVASAVVSCSRGFINSSNEDGRLELSGTWEFKEDPFDIGVKEKWYNAKSYESVQLPGSITTNGKGEDIKVETKWTGSIFTSSRF
;
A
#
# COMPACT_ATOMS: atom_id res chain seq x y z
N MET A 1 13.52 -14.86 55.95
CA MET A 1 12.84 -16.13 56.25
C MET A 1 11.49 -16.10 55.54
N ASP A 2 11.62 -16.18 54.23
CA ASP A 2 10.90 -17.05 53.30
C ASP A 2 9.38 -17.01 53.33
N GLU A 3 8.87 -16.14 52.45
CA GLU A 3 7.52 -16.12 51.93
C GLU A 3 7.23 -17.42 51.16
N ASN A 4 6.49 -18.31 51.79
CA ASN A 4 5.77 -19.37 51.11
C ASN A 4 4.74 -18.76 50.16
N LYS A 5 4.93 -18.85 48.83
CA LYS A 5 3.85 -19.27 47.90
C LYS A 5 4.29 -19.49 46.45
N TYR A 6 5.23 -20.40 46.22
CA TYR A 6 5.27 -21.09 44.92
C TYR A 6 4.44 -22.36 45.01
N SER A 7 3.15 -22.26 44.68
CA SER A 7 2.35 -23.42 44.32
C SER A 7 1.61 -23.11 43.04
N ASN A 8 1.85 -23.97 42.05
CA ASN A 8 1.16 -24.09 40.76
C ASN A 8 1.81 -23.34 39.60
N SER A 9 2.92 -23.86 39.08
CA SER A 9 2.89 -24.57 37.79
C SER A 9 4.30 -25.03 37.44
N VAL A 10 4.48 -26.35 37.36
CA VAL A 10 5.70 -26.97 36.86
C VAL A 10 5.77 -26.73 35.36
N ILE A 11 6.78 -26.00 34.89
CA ILE A 11 7.36 -26.25 33.56
C ILE A 11 8.88 -26.31 33.74
N VAL A 12 9.39 -27.53 33.90
CA VAL A 12 10.79 -27.85 33.62
C VAL A 12 10.80 -28.45 32.22
N ALA A 13 11.33 -27.71 31.24
CA ALA A 13 11.88 -28.29 30.03
C ALA A 13 12.86 -27.30 29.42
N SER A 14 14.11 -27.71 29.45
CA SER A 14 15.29 -27.06 28.91
C SER A 14 15.19 -26.91 27.40
N ALA A 15 15.39 -25.69 26.90
CA ALA A 15 16.04 -25.46 25.62
C ALA A 15 16.66 -24.06 25.70
N VAL A 16 17.99 -23.99 25.75
CA VAL A 16 18.71 -22.74 25.51
C VAL A 16 18.57 -22.47 24.01
N VAL A 17 17.40 -21.98 23.60
CA VAL A 17 17.29 -21.31 22.30
C VAL A 17 17.96 -19.98 22.55
N SER A 18 19.25 -19.92 22.21
CA SER A 18 19.96 -18.66 22.02
C SER A 18 19.19 -17.89 20.95
N CYS A 19 18.18 -17.15 21.39
CA CYS A 19 17.47 -16.23 20.54
C CYS A 19 18.46 -15.10 20.32
N SER A 20 19.28 -15.23 19.27
CA SER A 20 19.84 -14.06 18.61
C SER A 20 18.64 -13.27 18.09
N ARG A 21 18.04 -12.48 18.98
CA ARG A 21 17.13 -11.41 18.63
C ARG A 21 17.96 -10.46 17.80
N GLY A 22 17.97 -10.69 16.49
CA GLY A 22 18.35 -9.67 15.54
C GLY A 22 17.40 -8.51 15.79
N PHE A 23 17.92 -7.43 16.35
CA PHE A 23 17.21 -6.16 16.36
C PHE A 23 17.06 -5.75 14.90
N ILE A 24 15.83 -5.84 14.36
CA ILE A 24 15.49 -5.19 13.10
C ILE A 24 15.39 -3.71 13.43
N ASN A 25 16.48 -2.96 13.27
CA ASN A 25 16.41 -1.51 13.17
C ASN A 25 15.85 -1.17 11.79
N SER A 26 14.56 -0.90 11.69
CA SER A 26 13.99 -0.19 10.55
C SER A 26 13.80 1.26 10.97
N SER A 27 14.90 2.01 10.97
CA SER A 27 14.87 3.46 11.14
C SER A 27 14.74 4.10 9.75
N ASN A 28 13.53 4.17 9.23
CA ASN A 28 13.22 5.14 8.18
C ASN A 28 13.14 6.54 8.84
N GLU A 29 14.30 7.12 9.14
CA GLU A 29 14.47 8.47 9.73
C GLU A 29 14.46 9.57 8.65
N ASP A 30 13.47 9.52 7.79
CA ASP A 30 13.02 10.62 6.95
C ASP A 30 11.50 10.49 7.08
N GLY A 31 10.76 11.54 7.45
CA GLY A 31 9.29 11.49 7.63
C GLY A 31 8.50 11.20 6.34
N ARG A 32 9.11 10.49 5.40
CA ARG A 32 8.64 10.12 4.08
C ARG A 32 8.05 8.72 4.14
N LEU A 33 6.79 8.63 3.72
CA LEU A 33 6.11 7.38 3.50
C LEU A 33 6.15 7.05 2.01
N GLU A 34 6.71 5.91 1.66
CA GLU A 34 6.65 5.38 0.30
C GLU A 34 5.24 4.84 0.02
N LEU A 35 4.63 5.30 -1.07
CA LEU A 35 3.27 4.92 -1.49
C LEU A 35 3.26 3.99 -2.71
N SER A 36 4.44 3.52 -3.15
CA SER A 36 4.51 2.55 -4.24
C SER A 36 4.00 1.19 -3.77
N GLY A 37 3.27 0.48 -4.63
CA GLY A 37 2.67 -0.79 -4.28
C GLY A 37 1.40 -1.06 -5.06
N THR A 38 0.71 -2.12 -4.66
CA THR A 38 -0.60 -2.46 -5.19
C THR A 38 -1.67 -1.72 -4.39
N TRP A 39 -2.55 -1.02 -5.11
CA TRP A 39 -3.63 -0.22 -4.55
C TRP A 39 -4.98 -0.73 -5.03
N GLU A 40 -5.97 -0.69 -4.14
CA GLU A 40 -7.36 -0.89 -4.48
C GLU A 40 -7.90 0.34 -5.22
N PHE A 41 -8.60 0.11 -6.33
CA PHE A 41 -9.04 1.16 -7.24
C PHE A 41 -10.39 0.82 -7.89
N LYS A 42 -11.14 1.86 -8.26
CA LYS A 42 -12.39 1.76 -9.03
C LYS A 42 -12.56 3.00 -9.91
N GLU A 43 -12.95 2.80 -11.16
CA GLU A 43 -13.24 3.88 -12.10
C GLU A 43 -14.60 4.54 -11.80
N ASP A 44 -14.65 5.87 -11.82
CA ASP A 44 -15.87 6.66 -11.62
C ASP A 44 -16.21 7.52 -12.85
N PRO A 45 -16.60 6.91 -13.98
CA PRO A 45 -16.93 7.65 -15.20
C PRO A 45 -18.18 8.52 -15.05
N PHE A 46 -19.01 8.31 -14.02
CA PHE A 46 -20.29 9.01 -13.80
C PHE A 46 -20.28 9.98 -12.62
N ASP A 47 -19.13 10.14 -11.93
CA ASP A 47 -18.98 11.01 -10.76
C ASP A 47 -20.00 10.70 -9.62
N ILE A 48 -20.23 9.40 -9.37
CA ILE A 48 -21.19 8.93 -8.35
C ILE A 48 -20.51 8.28 -7.14
N GLY A 49 -19.21 8.04 -7.19
CA GLY A 49 -18.48 7.23 -6.20
C GLY A 49 -18.54 7.81 -4.79
N VAL A 50 -18.51 9.14 -4.65
CA VAL A 50 -18.69 9.81 -3.35
C VAL A 50 -20.13 9.65 -2.84
N LYS A 51 -21.12 9.86 -3.71
CA LYS A 51 -22.55 9.75 -3.37
C LYS A 51 -22.91 8.33 -2.91
N GLU A 52 -22.39 7.33 -3.61
CA GLU A 52 -22.60 5.91 -3.28
C GLU A 52 -21.63 5.37 -2.22
N LYS A 53 -20.73 6.23 -1.72
CA LYS A 53 -19.77 5.91 -0.66
C LYS A 53 -18.93 4.68 -0.99
N TRP A 54 -18.41 4.62 -2.20
CA TRP A 54 -17.65 3.47 -2.68
C TRP A 54 -16.47 3.14 -1.80
N TYR A 55 -15.89 4.10 -1.06
CA TYR A 55 -14.85 3.87 -0.05
C TYR A 55 -15.22 2.91 1.09
N ASN A 56 -16.51 2.53 1.24
CA ASN A 56 -16.95 1.48 2.15
C ASN A 56 -17.24 0.13 1.46
N ALA A 57 -17.07 0.05 0.14
CA ALA A 57 -17.34 -1.16 -0.61
C ALA A 57 -16.29 -2.24 -0.33
N LYS A 58 -16.65 -3.50 -0.62
CA LYS A 58 -15.79 -4.68 -0.39
C LYS A 58 -15.10 -5.20 -1.66
N SER A 59 -15.42 -4.63 -2.82
CA SER A 59 -14.89 -5.10 -4.11
C SER A 59 -14.32 -3.94 -4.90
N TYR A 60 -13.00 -3.93 -5.00
CA TYR A 60 -12.24 -3.04 -5.86
C TYR A 60 -11.36 -3.87 -6.78
N GLU A 61 -10.96 -3.26 -7.88
CA GLU A 61 -9.88 -3.80 -8.69
C GLU A 61 -8.54 -3.37 -8.09
N SER A 62 -7.43 -3.84 -8.66
CA SER A 62 -6.09 -3.47 -8.22
C SER A 62 -5.30 -2.78 -9.33
N VAL A 63 -4.50 -1.79 -8.93
CA VAL A 63 -3.53 -1.08 -9.79
C VAL A 63 -2.18 -1.00 -9.10
N GLN A 64 -1.11 -0.90 -9.88
CA GLN A 64 0.25 -0.73 -9.40
C GLN A 64 0.64 0.75 -9.46
N LEU A 65 1.16 1.26 -8.35
CA LEU A 65 1.78 2.57 -8.26
C LEU A 65 3.29 2.44 -7.99
N PRO A 66 4.13 3.31 -8.58
CA PRO A 66 3.78 4.33 -9.57
C PRO A 66 3.40 3.73 -10.93
N GLY A 67 2.49 4.39 -11.64
CA GLY A 67 1.96 3.96 -12.93
C GLY A 67 0.75 4.79 -13.35
N SER A 68 0.44 4.83 -14.64
CA SER A 68 -0.80 5.42 -15.16
C SER A 68 -1.95 4.40 -15.20
N ILE A 69 -3.18 4.87 -15.39
CA ILE A 69 -4.36 4.02 -15.61
C ILE A 69 -4.15 3.11 -16.84
N THR A 70 -3.66 3.66 -17.95
CA THR A 70 -3.39 2.90 -19.18
C THR A 70 -2.28 1.86 -19.01
N THR A 71 -1.19 2.19 -18.31
CA THR A 71 -0.11 1.20 -18.03
C THR A 71 -0.56 0.09 -17.10
N ASN A 72 -1.63 0.30 -16.33
CA ASN A 72 -2.30 -0.72 -15.53
C ASN A 72 -3.33 -1.54 -16.35
N GLY A 73 -3.45 -1.29 -17.66
CA GLY A 73 -4.41 -1.96 -18.53
C GLY A 73 -5.86 -1.59 -18.20
N LYS A 74 -6.08 -0.40 -17.65
CA LYS A 74 -7.38 0.15 -17.26
C LYS A 74 -7.74 1.36 -18.14
N GLY A 75 -9.01 1.79 -18.09
CA GLY A 75 -9.56 2.83 -18.94
C GLY A 75 -9.88 2.39 -20.38
N GLU A 76 -10.23 3.37 -21.21
CA GLU A 76 -10.57 3.13 -22.63
C GLU A 76 -9.32 2.98 -23.50
N ASP A 77 -9.47 2.23 -24.60
CA ASP A 77 -8.43 2.10 -25.63
C ASP A 77 -8.14 3.45 -26.28
N ILE A 78 -6.85 3.76 -26.43
CA ILE A 78 -6.40 4.97 -27.11
C ILE A 78 -6.64 4.82 -28.62
N LYS A 79 -7.61 5.56 -29.14
CA LYS A 79 -7.93 5.67 -30.58
C LYS A 79 -7.45 6.99 -31.17
N VAL A 80 -7.50 7.12 -32.50
CA VAL A 80 -7.10 8.34 -33.22
C VAL A 80 -7.94 9.55 -32.80
N GLU A 81 -9.22 9.33 -32.51
CA GLU A 81 -10.17 10.33 -32.04
C GLU A 81 -10.02 10.70 -30.54
N THR A 82 -9.11 10.05 -29.81
CA THR A 82 -8.88 10.34 -28.39
C THR A 82 -8.50 11.81 -28.22
N LYS A 83 -9.27 12.53 -27.41
CA LYS A 83 -8.94 13.92 -27.07
C LYS A 83 -7.74 13.94 -26.16
N TRP A 84 -6.58 14.26 -26.71
CA TRP A 84 -5.37 14.48 -25.94
C TRP A 84 -5.51 15.74 -25.10
N THR A 85 -5.31 15.64 -23.79
CA THR A 85 -5.32 16.78 -22.85
C THR A 85 -3.99 17.54 -22.81
N GLY A 86 -3.07 17.27 -23.74
CA GLY A 86 -1.76 17.91 -23.83
C GLY A 86 -1.76 19.09 -24.81
N SER A 87 -1.44 20.29 -24.32
CA SER A 87 -0.93 21.35 -25.20
C SER A 87 0.53 21.04 -25.54
N ILE A 88 0.87 20.98 -26.84
CA ILE A 88 2.26 20.80 -27.26
C ILE A 88 3.00 22.13 -27.05
N PHE A 89 3.59 22.32 -25.87
CA PHE A 89 4.48 23.45 -25.62
C PHE A 89 5.86 23.15 -26.22
N THR A 90 6.10 23.60 -27.45
CA THR A 90 7.47 23.64 -27.98
C THR A 90 8.16 24.89 -27.45
N SER A 91 9.00 24.75 -26.42
CA SER A 91 10.01 25.77 -26.13
C SER A 91 11.14 25.56 -27.13
N SER A 92 10.98 26.08 -28.35
CA SER A 92 12.10 26.24 -29.27
C SER A 92 13.02 27.32 -28.72
N ARG A 93 14.08 26.88 -28.04
CA ARG A 93 15.19 27.77 -27.66
C ARG A 93 16.26 27.61 -28.74
N PHE A 94 16.37 28.61 -29.62
CA PHE A 94 17.53 28.80 -30.47
C PHE A 94 18.72 29.30 -29.64
#